data_AF-A0A1F7RPU3-F1
#
_entry.id   AF-A0A1F7RPU3-F1
#
_cell.length_a   1.000
_cell.length_b   1.000
_cell.length_c   1.000
_cell.angle_alpha   90.00
_cell.angle_beta   90.00
_cell.angle_gamma   90.00
#
_symmetry.space_group_name_H-M   'P 1'
#
loop_
_entity.id
_entity.type
_entity.pdbx_description
1 polymer ?
#
loop_
_entity_poly.entity_id
_entity_poly.type
_entity_poly.pdbx_seq_one_letter_code
_entity_poly.pdbx_strand_id
1 'polypeptide(L)'
;PLYLCLQGIGYPDDFNSFVFGKSKKWKSVTPFIMARHPKLRGETMGGVVPKKVIDSPVDQLKTELLKRGYPQIETITNEPELVLHGRKIRWLQFRRWRMKGKPPVNSIPFGFRINFCTDVQGPILAGYASHFGLGMFTPFDEAP
;
A
#
# COMPACT_ATOMS: atom_id res chain seq x y z
N PRO A 1 -20.55 18.39 -1.68
CA PRO A 1 -21.15 17.31 -0.84
C PRO A 1 -20.64 15.94 -1.30
N LEU A 2 -20.15 15.11 -0.38
CA LEU A 2 -19.77 13.72 -0.66
C LEU A 2 -20.99 12.86 -0.36
N TYR A 3 -21.52 12.16 -1.36
CA TYR A 3 -22.66 11.27 -1.19
C TYR A 3 -22.13 9.84 -1.10
N LEU A 4 -22.48 9.13 -0.02
CA LEU A 4 -22.23 7.70 0.12
C LEU A 4 -23.41 6.97 -0.49
N CYS A 5 -23.15 6.13 -1.49
CA CYS A 5 -24.15 5.25 -2.09
C CYS A 5 -23.74 3.81 -1.85
N LEU A 6 -24.62 3.02 -1.22
CA LEU A 6 -24.44 1.57 -1.08
C LEU A 6 -24.55 0.94 -2.48
N GLN A 7 -23.45 0.38 -2.99
CA GLN A 7 -23.43 -0.26 -4.30
C GLN A 7 -24.02 -1.69 -4.26
N GLY A 8 -23.92 -2.37 -3.12
CA GLY A 8 -24.45 -3.73 -2.92
C GLY A 8 -23.97 -4.35 -1.61
N ILE A 9 -24.55 -5.50 -1.25
CA ILE A 9 -24.17 -6.35 -0.11
C ILE A 9 -24.16 -7.79 -0.63
N GLY A 10 -23.07 -8.54 -0.38
CA GLY A 10 -22.90 -9.89 -0.89
C GLY A 10 -21.50 -10.44 -0.58
N TYR A 11 -21.18 -11.58 -1.19
CA TYR A 11 -19.85 -12.19 -1.20
C TYR A 11 -18.97 -11.58 -2.30
N PRO A 12 -17.63 -11.71 -2.22
CA PRO A 12 -16.72 -11.16 -3.24
C PRO A 12 -17.10 -11.55 -4.68
N ASP A 13 -17.58 -12.77 -4.89
CA ASP A 13 -17.97 -13.29 -6.21
C ASP A 13 -19.24 -12.63 -6.78
N ASP A 14 -20.04 -11.98 -5.93
CA ASP A 14 -21.23 -11.23 -6.36
C ASP A 14 -20.86 -9.88 -7.02
N PHE A 15 -19.61 -9.44 -6.90
CA PHE A 15 -19.14 -8.15 -7.39
C PHE A 15 -18.16 -8.29 -8.56
N ASN A 16 -18.51 -7.71 -9.72
CA ASN A 16 -17.60 -7.60 -10.86
C ASN A 16 -16.62 -6.43 -10.66
N SER A 17 -15.66 -6.58 -9.74
CA SER A 17 -14.61 -5.59 -9.49
C SER A 17 -13.26 -6.23 -9.28
N PHE A 18 -12.22 -5.66 -9.91
CA PHE A 18 -10.85 -6.15 -9.81
C PHE A 18 -10.30 -6.18 -8.38
N VAL A 19 -10.84 -5.37 -7.46
CA VAL A 19 -10.41 -5.37 -6.05
C VAL A 19 -10.75 -6.67 -5.33
N PHE A 20 -11.72 -7.44 -5.84
CA PHE A 20 -12.11 -8.76 -5.33
C PHE A 20 -11.48 -9.90 -6.14
N GLY A 21 -10.48 -9.62 -6.99
CA GLY A 21 -9.79 -10.68 -7.72
C GLY A 21 -8.93 -11.58 -6.83
N LYS A 22 -8.60 -12.77 -7.33
CA LYS A 22 -7.65 -13.71 -6.73
C LYS A 22 -6.36 -13.73 -7.55
N SER A 23 -5.22 -13.44 -6.93
CA SER A 23 -3.91 -13.41 -7.62
C SER A 23 -2.75 -13.52 -6.64
N LYS A 24 -1.58 -13.94 -7.15
CA LYS A 24 -0.30 -13.79 -6.44
C LYS A 24 0.30 -12.39 -6.57
N LYS A 25 -0.02 -11.68 -7.67
CA LYS A 25 0.62 -10.43 -8.07
C LYS A 25 -0.33 -9.25 -7.86
N TRP A 26 0.06 -8.30 -7.01
CA TRP A 26 -0.74 -7.14 -6.64
C TRP A 26 0.05 -5.84 -6.78
N LYS A 27 -0.57 -4.78 -7.31
CA LYS A 27 0.04 -3.45 -7.43
C LYS A 27 -0.84 -2.36 -6.81
N SER A 28 -0.22 -1.32 -6.27
CA SER A 28 -0.95 -0.19 -5.70
C SER A 28 -1.78 0.55 -6.75
N VAL A 29 -3.02 0.88 -6.39
CA VAL A 29 -3.90 1.81 -7.14
C VAL A 29 -4.13 3.11 -6.40
N THR A 30 -3.88 3.13 -5.09
CA THR A 30 -3.81 4.34 -4.27
C THR A 30 -2.58 4.26 -3.37
N PRO A 31 -2.00 5.40 -2.96
CA PRO A 31 -0.70 5.38 -2.28
C PRO A 31 -0.78 4.75 -0.90
N PHE A 32 0.17 3.89 -0.59
CA PHE A 32 0.48 3.47 0.77
C PHE A 32 1.10 4.63 1.54
N ILE A 33 0.58 4.88 2.74
CA ILE A 33 1.17 5.83 3.69
C ILE A 33 1.55 5.04 4.94
N MET A 34 2.79 5.22 5.38
CA MET A 34 3.28 4.55 6.59
C MET A 34 2.45 4.96 7.80
N ALA A 35 2.08 3.97 8.63
CA ALA A 35 1.38 4.23 9.88
C ALA A 35 2.32 4.82 10.95
N ARG A 36 3.64 4.63 10.81
CA ARG A 36 4.65 5.04 11.79
C ARG A 36 5.88 5.66 11.13
N HIS A 37 6.61 6.49 11.86
CA HIS A 37 7.91 6.99 11.40
C HIS A 37 8.93 5.85 11.34
N PRO A 38 9.66 5.71 10.21
CA PRO A 38 10.88 4.92 10.18
C PRO A 38 11.84 5.39 11.26
N LYS A 39 12.55 4.45 11.89
CA LYS A 39 13.54 4.76 12.94
C LYS A 39 14.93 4.72 12.33
N LEU A 40 15.76 5.69 12.66
CA LEU A 40 17.19 5.62 12.37
C LEU A 40 17.90 4.98 13.56
N ARG A 41 18.64 3.88 13.36
CA ARG A 41 19.53 3.32 14.38
C ARG A 41 20.97 3.22 13.87
N GLY A 42 21.89 3.48 14.77
CA GLY A 42 23.34 3.37 14.60
C GLY A 42 24.01 3.81 15.91
N GLU A 43 25.11 3.19 16.29
CA GLU A 43 25.86 3.59 17.48
C GLU A 43 26.41 5.00 17.32
N THR A 44 26.28 5.82 18.36
CA THR A 44 26.87 7.18 18.42
C THR A 44 28.20 7.18 19.18
N MET A 45 28.65 6.03 19.70
CA MET A 45 29.90 5.95 20.45
C MET A 45 31.07 5.59 19.53
N GLY A 46 31.71 6.63 18.99
CA GLY A 46 33.11 6.57 18.53
C GLY A 46 33.41 5.92 17.18
N GLY A 47 32.43 5.40 16.44
CA GLY A 47 32.65 4.76 15.14
C GLY A 47 31.78 5.34 14.03
N VAL A 48 32.37 5.56 12.85
CA VAL A 48 31.73 6.04 11.61
C VAL A 48 30.86 4.94 11.00
N VAL A 49 29.84 4.47 11.73
CA VAL A 49 28.86 3.53 11.17
C VAL A 49 27.68 4.36 10.61
N PRO A 50 27.36 4.23 9.31
CA PRO A 50 26.23 4.95 8.74
C PRO A 50 24.92 4.52 9.43
N LYS A 51 24.08 5.51 9.79
CA LYS A 51 22.77 5.26 10.38
C LYS A 51 21.93 4.42 9.43
N LYS A 52 21.47 3.26 9.89
CA LYS A 52 20.58 2.37 9.14
C LYS A 52 19.13 2.77 9.39
N VAL A 53 18.35 2.89 8.32
CA VAL A 53 16.89 3.00 8.41
C VAL A 53 16.33 1.65 8.83
N ILE A 54 15.59 1.63 9.93
CA ILE A 54 14.80 0.52 10.44
C ILE A 54 13.33 0.87 10.25
N ASP A 55 12.50 -0.14 10.01
CA ASP A 55 11.05 0.05 9.80
C ASP A 55 10.80 0.88 8.53
N SER A 56 11.49 0.52 7.44
CA SER A 56 11.32 1.14 6.12
C SER A 56 9.88 0.98 5.62
N PRO A 57 9.45 1.73 4.59
CA PRO A 57 8.12 1.57 4.02
C PRO A 57 7.80 0.12 3.62
N VAL A 58 8.78 -0.58 3.04
CA VAL A 58 8.67 -2.00 2.65
C VAL A 58 8.54 -2.88 3.88
N ASP A 59 9.35 -2.66 4.93
CA ASP A 59 9.27 -3.44 6.17
C ASP A 59 7.93 -3.26 6.87
N GLN A 60 7.40 -2.04 6.91
CA GLN A 60 6.10 -1.75 7.50
C GLN A 60 4.97 -2.43 6.73
N LEU A 61 4.97 -2.34 5.40
CA LEU A 61 4.00 -3.03 4.55
C LEU A 61 4.06 -4.54 4.75
N LYS A 62 5.26 -5.12 4.71
CA LYS A 62 5.47 -6.56 4.91
C LYS A 62 4.98 -7.01 6.30
N THR A 63 5.36 -6.29 7.34
CA THR A 63 4.98 -6.58 8.72
C THR A 63 3.47 -6.48 8.91
N GLU A 64 2.83 -5.47 8.31
CA GLU A 64 1.38 -5.28 8.39
C GLU A 64 0.63 -6.41 7.70
N LEU A 65 1.02 -6.79 6.48
CA LEU A 65 0.38 -7.87 5.75
C LEU A 65 0.55 -9.22 6.45
N LEU A 66 1.75 -9.55 6.91
CA LEU A 66 1.98 -10.79 7.67
C LEU A 66 1.15 -10.85 8.97
N LYS A 67 1.07 -9.74 9.71
CA LYS A 67 0.24 -9.66 10.94
C LYS A 67 -1.25 -9.83 10.68
N ARG A 68 -1.71 -9.48 9.48
CA ARG A 68 -3.11 -9.66 9.05
C ARG A 68 -3.39 -11.06 8.51
N GLY A 69 -2.40 -11.96 8.53
CA GLY A 69 -2.56 -13.35 8.08
C GLY A 69 -2.42 -13.56 6.58
N TYR A 70 -1.89 -12.58 5.85
CA TYR A 70 -1.57 -12.79 4.44
C TYR A 70 -0.41 -13.78 4.28
N PRO A 71 -0.34 -14.53 3.15
CA PRO A 71 0.76 -15.44 2.85
C PRO A 71 2.13 -14.75 2.85
N GLN A 72 3.18 -15.56 2.85
CA GLN A 72 4.54 -15.06 2.71
C GLN A 72 4.70 -14.28 1.41
N ILE A 73 5.41 -13.16 1.49
CA ILE A 73 5.71 -12.29 0.35
C ILE A 73 7.08 -12.67 -0.20
N GLU A 74 7.13 -12.99 -1.49
CA GLU A 74 8.35 -13.29 -2.23
C GLU A 74 9.10 -12.01 -2.57
N THR A 75 8.41 -11.04 -3.17
CA THR A 75 9.02 -9.76 -3.56
C THR A 75 8.09 -8.59 -3.27
N ILE A 76 8.71 -7.46 -2.91
CA ILE A 76 8.06 -6.14 -2.88
C ILE A 76 8.97 -5.18 -3.62
N THR A 77 8.46 -4.53 -4.66
CA THR A 77 9.20 -3.52 -5.43
C THR A 77 8.48 -2.18 -5.39
N ASN A 78 9.25 -1.08 -5.40
CA ASN A 78 8.66 0.25 -5.45
C ASN A 78 8.03 0.49 -6.82
N GLU A 79 6.77 0.91 -6.81
CA GLU A 79 6.10 1.49 -7.98
C GLU A 79 6.19 3.01 -7.87
N PRO A 80 6.83 3.74 -8.78
CA PRO A 80 7.02 5.18 -8.65
C PRO A 80 5.77 6.02 -8.95
N GLU A 81 4.82 5.47 -9.72
CA GLU A 81 3.64 6.17 -10.19
C GLU A 81 2.51 5.19 -10.55
N LEU A 82 1.27 5.67 -10.55
CA LEU A 82 0.14 4.93 -11.10
C LEU A 82 0.03 5.21 -12.60
N VAL A 83 -0.08 4.17 -13.42
CA VAL A 83 -0.50 4.30 -14.82
C VAL A 83 -1.99 3.96 -14.93
N LEU A 84 -2.80 4.95 -15.28
CA LEU A 84 -4.25 4.82 -15.44
C LEU A 84 -4.67 5.37 -16.80
N HIS A 85 -5.25 4.52 -17.66
CA HIS A 85 -5.65 4.88 -19.03
C HIS A 85 -4.52 5.60 -19.82
N GLY A 86 -3.29 5.08 -19.73
CA GLY A 86 -2.10 5.64 -20.38
C GLY A 86 -1.54 6.91 -19.72
N ARG A 87 -2.18 7.44 -18.67
CA ARG A 87 -1.69 8.61 -17.93
C ARG A 87 -0.91 8.20 -16.70
N LYS A 88 0.25 8.83 -16.50
CA LYS A 88 1.10 8.68 -15.32
C LYS A 88 0.65 9.65 -14.22
N ILE A 89 0.32 9.12 -13.05
CA ILE A 89 -0.14 9.86 -11.88
C ILE A 89 0.85 9.62 -10.75
N ARG A 90 1.51 10.69 -10.28
CA ARG A 90 2.45 10.60 -9.15
C ARG A 90 1.69 10.41 -7.85
N TRP A 91 2.22 9.61 -6.93
CA TRP A 91 1.60 9.39 -5.62
C TRP A 91 1.35 10.68 -4.82
N LEU A 92 2.21 11.70 -5.00
CA LEU A 92 2.06 13.01 -4.37
C LEU A 92 0.82 13.78 -4.82
N GLN A 93 0.25 13.47 -5.99
CA GLN A 93 -0.95 14.11 -6.54
C GLN A 93 -2.25 13.64 -5.84
N PHE A 94 -2.21 12.53 -5.10
CA PHE A 94 -3.35 12.07 -4.34
C PHE A 94 -3.62 12.97 -3.13
N ARG A 95 -4.91 13.15 -2.80
CA ARG A 95 -5.33 13.75 -1.54
C ARG A 95 -5.13 12.74 -0.41
N ARG A 96 -4.11 12.97 0.42
CA ARG A 96 -3.62 12.03 1.43
C ARG A 96 -4.12 12.32 2.85
N TRP A 97 -4.71 13.50 3.07
CA TRP A 97 -5.30 13.89 4.35
C TRP A 97 -6.44 14.91 4.13
N ARG A 98 -7.23 15.13 5.18
CA ARG A 98 -8.33 16.11 5.17
C ARG A 98 -7.76 17.52 5.31
N MET A 99 -8.36 18.51 4.64
CA MET A 99 -7.91 19.91 4.74
C MET A 99 -8.03 20.48 6.16
N LYS A 100 -9.08 20.08 6.88
CA LYS A 100 -9.32 20.45 8.29
C LYS A 100 -8.96 19.27 9.22
N GLY A 101 -7.73 18.80 9.17
CA GLY A 101 -7.23 17.71 10.01
C GLY A 101 -5.70 17.72 10.11
N LYS A 102 -5.16 17.11 11.17
CA LYS A 102 -3.70 16.94 11.29
C LYS A 102 -3.23 15.98 10.19
N PRO A 103 -2.17 16.33 9.43
CA PRO A 103 -1.58 15.38 8.49
C PRO A 103 -1.05 14.16 9.25
N PRO A 104 -0.93 13.00 8.57
CA PRO A 104 -0.29 11.85 9.19
C PRO A 104 1.15 12.20 9.57
N VAL A 105 1.59 11.52 10.61
CA VAL A 105 2.93 11.61 11.21
C VAL A 105 4.02 11.57 10.12
N ASN A 106 3.88 10.67 9.15
CA ASN A 106 4.60 10.73 7.88
C ASN A 106 3.61 10.76 6.72
N SER A 107 3.68 11.77 5.85
CA SER A 107 2.79 11.91 4.70
C SER A 107 3.41 11.49 3.37
N ILE A 108 4.67 11.01 3.38
CA ILE A 108 5.35 10.55 2.18
C ILE A 108 4.59 9.33 1.63
N PRO A 109 4.09 9.40 0.38
CA PRO A 109 3.32 8.33 -0.21
C PRO A 109 4.22 7.40 -1.02
N PHE A 110 3.89 6.12 -0.99
CA PHE A 110 4.59 5.07 -1.72
C PHE A 110 3.59 4.24 -2.53
N GLY A 111 4.07 3.67 -3.63
CA GLY A 111 3.37 2.61 -4.34
C GLY A 111 4.26 1.37 -4.39
N PHE A 112 3.65 0.20 -4.45
CA PHE A 112 4.37 -1.06 -4.50
C PHE A 112 3.73 -2.05 -5.47
N ARG A 113 4.58 -2.96 -5.98
CA ARG A 113 4.15 -4.27 -6.46
C ARG A 113 4.52 -5.31 -5.42
N ILE A 114 3.65 -6.28 -5.23
CA ILE A 114 3.77 -7.36 -4.24
C ILE A 114 3.54 -8.67 -4.98
N ASN A 115 4.46 -9.63 -4.80
CA ASN A 115 4.27 -11.00 -5.22
C ASN A 115 4.21 -11.91 -3.97
N PHE A 116 3.08 -12.57 -3.77
CA PHE A 116 2.88 -13.57 -2.73
C PHE A 116 3.28 -14.97 -3.21
N CYS A 117 3.66 -15.86 -2.30
CA CYS A 117 3.99 -17.24 -2.65
C CYS A 117 2.77 -18.06 -3.13
N THR A 118 1.58 -17.71 -2.62
CA THR A 118 0.29 -18.32 -2.99
C THR A 118 -0.71 -17.27 -3.40
N ASP A 119 -1.78 -17.70 -4.06
CA ASP A 119 -2.87 -16.79 -4.43
C ASP A 119 -3.50 -16.16 -3.19
N VAL A 120 -3.76 -14.86 -3.28
CA VAL A 120 -4.45 -14.08 -2.27
C VAL A 120 -5.77 -13.59 -2.85
N GLN A 121 -6.85 -13.77 -2.08
CA GLN A 121 -8.15 -13.20 -2.36
C GLN A 121 -8.18 -11.73 -1.91
N GLY A 122 -8.57 -10.83 -2.80
CA GLY A 122 -8.77 -9.42 -2.46
C GLY A 122 -10.02 -9.16 -1.61
N PRO A 123 -10.18 -7.94 -1.07
CA PRO A 123 -9.33 -6.77 -1.27
C PRO A 123 -8.07 -6.76 -0.39
N ILE A 124 -7.00 -6.16 -0.92
CA ILE A 124 -5.78 -5.89 -0.15
C ILE A 124 -5.68 -4.39 0.12
N LEU A 125 -5.69 -4.06 1.41
CA LEU A 125 -5.65 -2.69 1.92
C LEU A 125 -4.56 -2.61 3.00
N ALA A 126 -3.61 -1.67 2.89
CA ALA A 126 -2.54 -1.51 3.88
C ALA A 126 -2.18 -0.05 4.15
N GLY A 127 -1.68 0.23 5.35
CA GLY A 127 -1.20 1.53 5.76
C GLY A 127 -2.27 2.48 6.29
N TYR A 128 -1.85 3.71 6.55
CA TYR A 128 -2.67 4.78 7.10
C TYR A 128 -3.84 5.14 6.17
N ALA A 129 -5.02 5.34 6.77
CA ALA A 129 -6.27 5.71 6.10
C ALA A 129 -6.68 4.75 4.96
N SER A 130 -6.28 3.48 5.05
CA SER A 130 -6.65 2.45 4.07
C SER A 130 -8.16 2.17 4.00
N HIS A 131 -8.84 2.30 5.14
CA HIS A 131 -10.30 2.29 5.23
C HIS A 131 -10.99 3.49 4.57
N PHE A 132 -10.24 4.55 4.21
CA PHE A 132 -10.73 5.70 3.45
C PHE A 132 -10.26 5.70 1.99
N GLY A 133 -9.79 4.57 1.48
CA GLY A 133 -9.40 4.41 0.07
C GLY A 133 -7.93 4.71 -0.24
N LEU A 134 -7.06 4.91 0.75
CA LEU A 134 -5.61 4.91 0.53
C LEU A 134 -5.05 3.47 0.60
N GLY A 135 -3.81 3.26 0.15
CA GLY A 135 -3.12 1.98 0.24
C GLY A 135 -3.89 0.78 -0.32
N MET A 136 -4.66 0.99 -1.37
CA MET A 136 -5.41 -0.05 -2.08
C MET A 136 -4.54 -0.72 -3.12
N PHE A 137 -4.75 -2.01 -3.34
CA PHE A 137 -4.07 -2.79 -4.37
C PHE A 137 -5.07 -3.48 -5.30
N THR A 138 -4.63 -3.74 -6.54
CA THR A 138 -5.34 -4.52 -7.56
C THR A 138 -4.45 -5.67 -8.05
N PRO A 139 -5.01 -6.79 -8.51
CA PRO A 139 -4.28 -7.75 -9.31
C PRO A 139 -3.65 -7.06 -10.53
N PHE A 140 -2.47 -7.51 -10.93
CA PHE A 140 -1.88 -7.12 -12.19
C PHE A 140 -1.28 -8.33 -12.89
N ASP A 141 -1.44 -8.34 -14.20
CA ASP A 141 -0.66 -9.19 -15.07
C ASP A 141 0.60 -8.41 -15.48
N GLU A 142 1.75 -9.06 -15.45
CA GLU A 142 2.84 -8.61 -16.31
C GLU A 142 2.38 -8.92 -17.74
N ALA A 143 2.44 -7.92 -18.63
CA ALA A 143 2.27 -8.21 -20.03
C ALA A 143 3.26 -9.33 -20.41
N PRO A 144 2.86 -10.30 -21.25
CA PRO A 144 3.77 -11.31 -21.75
C PRO A 144 4.99 -10.69 -22.44
#